data_AF-A0A928M917-F1
#
_entry.id   AF-A0A928M917-F1
#
_cell.length_a   1.000
_cell.length_b   1.000
_cell.length_c   1.000
_cell.angle_alpha   90.00
_cell.angle_beta   90.00
_cell.angle_gamma   90.00
#
_symmetry.space_group_name_H-M   'P 1'
#
loop_
_entity.id
_entity.type
_entity.pdbx_description
1 polymer ?
#
loop_
_entity_poly.entity_id
_entity_poly.type
_entity_poly.pdbx_seq_one_letter_code
_entity_poly.pdbx_strand_id
1 'polypeptide(L)'
;MKKIVSILLVLTMVFSLCAVSFAAEQTPYGAAAYEYVKYLDQNLRERIAGTEQEEKTAEFIKGELESFGYDNVTIEEFSYRRGSTTTYSQNVVVTKPGRSDKQIIMGAHYDSVRTAGVDDNGSGVSVTLETAMRMYGVDTPYTIVFVFFGAEETGLRGSKAYAGAMTEEDIANTICMINLDSILAGTYRYLYSGDATTDAEGNTIVEKAWPFHQAMEIAEALELDMHSNDTPLNYDYPSPSTGTWSDHQSFRNLGLPYLYAEAANWELPDYPNRPQWGSSGAYETESGEVMHVRGRDDLTFIENEWGDRAKNTLTAYATLMPQLLQRLDPNGLLADKNELMQAINEAEALNIEHYSDASAAALTEELAEANAVLADDTLYTADQETVDNAVAALNEVVNALESVVVMAETETFDTAETDTAAIDISYVGDIAISSVRLTIDSEIEFADIYAADGYEMEYNPADGYAIIYAGDGSEIDGTLCTLVYDLNVTPWYAEGEYAIDIEIIDATDMNEDQLRLAGVDGALVIDNTYPTGDVTIDGSITNADVIALARYLVNLVEFNEVQLIAADVDGDGEIDNADLIRLARSIVKA
;
A
#
# COMPACT_ATOMS: atom_id res chain seq x y z
N MET A 1 -6.00 5.02 39.44
CA MET A 1 -4.86 4.62 38.57
C MET A 1 -5.43 3.52 37.67
N LYS A 2 -5.96 3.71 36.46
CA LYS A 2 -5.50 4.46 35.27
C LYS A 2 -4.01 4.26 35.01
N LYS A 3 -3.65 3.26 34.19
CA LYS A 3 -3.03 3.44 32.86
C LYS A 3 -2.63 2.08 32.25
N ILE A 4 -2.70 2.04 30.91
CA ILE A 4 -2.06 1.12 29.95
C ILE A 4 -2.73 -0.25 29.73
N VAL A 5 -3.64 -0.30 28.75
CA VAL A 5 -3.73 -1.34 27.70
C VAL A 5 -4.34 -0.66 26.47
N SER A 6 -3.53 0.00 25.64
CA SER A 6 -3.96 0.57 24.34
C SER A 6 -2.74 0.84 23.45
N ILE A 7 -1.92 -0.18 23.17
CA ILE A 7 -0.89 -0.16 22.12
C ILE A 7 -0.79 -1.59 21.56
N LEU A 8 -1.81 -2.05 20.84
CA LEU A 8 -1.74 -3.26 19.99
C LEU A 8 -2.94 -3.33 19.04
N LEU A 9 -3.26 -2.21 18.36
CA LEU A 9 -4.31 -2.21 17.33
C LEU A 9 -4.02 -1.28 16.15
N VAL A 10 -2.88 -0.58 16.13
CA VAL A 10 -2.50 0.34 15.04
C VAL A 10 -1.59 -0.34 14.02
N LEU A 11 -0.79 -1.33 14.41
CA LEU A 11 0.16 -2.01 13.51
C LEU A 11 -0.51 -3.00 12.54
N THR A 12 -1.61 -3.65 12.94
CA THR A 12 -2.35 -4.59 12.07
C THR A 12 -3.23 -3.91 11.02
N MET A 13 -3.63 -2.65 11.25
CA MET A 13 -4.46 -1.90 10.30
C MET A 13 -3.61 -1.36 9.14
N VAL A 14 -2.42 -0.83 9.44
CA VAL A 14 -1.48 -0.33 8.42
C VAL A 14 -0.97 -1.45 7.51
N PHE A 15 -0.62 -2.62 8.06
CA PHE A 15 -0.23 -3.79 7.25
C PHE A 15 -1.36 -4.33 6.36
N SER A 16 -2.62 -4.26 6.82
CA SER A 16 -3.77 -4.71 6.01
C SER A 16 -4.12 -3.73 4.89
N LEU A 17 -3.92 -2.43 5.08
CA LEU A 17 -4.11 -1.40 4.05
C LEU A 17 -3.02 -1.47 2.97
N CYS A 18 -1.75 -1.57 3.37
CA CYS A 18 -0.64 -1.70 2.40
C CYS A 18 -0.74 -2.99 1.56
N ALA A 19 -1.12 -4.12 2.16
CA ALA A 19 -1.23 -5.39 1.43
C ALA A 19 -2.34 -5.39 0.35
N VAL A 20 -3.45 -4.68 0.58
CA VAL A 20 -4.55 -4.58 -0.39
C VAL A 20 -4.18 -3.64 -1.54
N SER A 21 -3.60 -2.47 -1.24
CA SER A 21 -3.11 -1.55 -2.28
C SER A 21 -2.04 -2.18 -3.16
N PHE A 22 -1.06 -2.88 -2.55
CA PHE A 22 0.00 -3.57 -3.28
C PHE A 22 -0.52 -4.73 -4.14
N ALA A 23 -1.52 -5.48 -3.66
CA ALA A 23 -2.13 -6.57 -4.43
C ALA A 23 -2.98 -6.05 -5.62
N ALA A 24 -3.65 -4.91 -5.48
CA ALA A 24 -4.41 -4.28 -6.56
C ALA A 24 -3.49 -3.74 -7.68
N GLU A 25 -2.34 -3.20 -7.32
CA GLU A 25 -1.33 -2.66 -8.25
C GLU A 25 -0.67 -3.76 -9.10
N GLN A 26 -0.40 -4.93 -8.51
CA GLN A 26 0.22 -6.08 -9.19
C GLN A 26 -0.77 -6.89 -10.06
N THR A 27 -2.07 -6.69 -9.89
CA THR A 27 -3.09 -7.42 -10.66
C THR A 27 -3.22 -6.81 -12.07
N PRO A 28 -3.09 -7.58 -13.16
CA PRO A 28 -3.31 -7.06 -14.51
C PRO A 28 -4.71 -6.49 -14.70
N TYR A 29 -4.83 -5.38 -15.42
CA TYR A 29 -6.13 -4.76 -15.74
C TYR A 29 -7.09 -5.74 -16.41
N GLY A 30 -8.32 -5.81 -15.89
CA GLY A 30 -9.39 -6.68 -16.37
C GLY A 30 -9.38 -8.09 -15.78
N ALA A 31 -8.33 -8.49 -15.05
CA ALA A 31 -8.26 -9.83 -14.47
C ALA A 31 -9.28 -10.03 -13.34
N ALA A 32 -9.44 -9.02 -12.47
CA ALA A 32 -10.43 -9.07 -11.40
C ALA A 32 -11.86 -8.97 -11.98
N ALA A 33 -12.09 -8.08 -12.93
CA ALA A 33 -13.36 -7.95 -13.64
C ALA A 33 -13.76 -9.27 -14.32
N TYR A 34 -12.81 -9.99 -14.92
CA TYR A 34 -13.09 -11.30 -15.52
C TYR A 34 -13.52 -12.34 -14.47
N GLU A 35 -12.88 -12.39 -13.30
CA GLU A 35 -13.30 -13.30 -12.24
C GLU A 35 -14.66 -12.92 -11.64
N TYR A 36 -14.98 -11.62 -11.51
CA TYR A 36 -16.32 -11.17 -11.10
C TYR A 36 -17.39 -11.57 -12.12
N VAL A 37 -17.20 -11.33 -13.41
CA VAL A 37 -18.22 -11.65 -14.41
C VAL A 37 -18.45 -13.16 -14.50
N LYS A 38 -17.38 -13.95 -14.36
CA LYS A 38 -17.43 -15.41 -14.28
C LYS A 38 -18.16 -15.89 -13.02
N TYR A 39 -17.95 -15.24 -11.87
CA TYR A 39 -18.69 -15.53 -10.66
C TYR A 39 -20.19 -15.25 -10.84
N LEU A 40 -20.55 -14.12 -11.45
CA LEU A 40 -21.93 -13.77 -11.77
C LEU A 40 -22.57 -14.82 -12.69
N ASP A 41 -21.89 -15.24 -13.76
CA ASP A 41 -22.38 -16.26 -14.70
C ASP A 41 -22.61 -17.64 -14.04
N GLN A 42 -21.78 -18.00 -13.06
CA GLN A 42 -21.83 -19.31 -12.41
C GLN A 42 -22.81 -19.37 -11.23
N ASN A 43 -22.99 -18.26 -10.51
CA ASN A 43 -23.67 -18.25 -9.21
C ASN A 43 -24.89 -17.32 -9.17
N LEU A 44 -24.90 -16.26 -10.00
CA LEU A 44 -25.86 -15.17 -9.92
C LEU A 44 -26.48 -14.82 -11.29
N ARG A 45 -27.03 -15.83 -11.99
CA ARG A 45 -27.74 -15.68 -13.28
C ARG A 45 -29.19 -15.23 -13.09
N GLU A 46 -29.80 -14.64 -14.10
CA GLU A 46 -31.21 -14.19 -14.09
C GLU A 46 -31.52 -13.28 -12.88
N ARG A 47 -30.75 -12.18 -12.74
CA ARG A 47 -30.85 -11.21 -11.64
C ARG A 47 -32.04 -10.27 -11.82
N ILE A 48 -33.21 -10.85 -12.01
CA ILE A 48 -34.42 -10.12 -12.39
C ILE A 48 -34.83 -9.19 -11.25
N ALA A 49 -35.13 -7.94 -11.60
CA ALA A 49 -35.60 -6.93 -10.67
C ALA A 49 -36.74 -7.41 -9.75
N GLY A 50 -36.55 -7.20 -8.44
CA GLY A 50 -37.44 -7.58 -7.34
C GLY A 50 -37.43 -9.06 -6.98
N THR A 51 -36.39 -9.80 -7.35
CA THR A 51 -36.23 -11.22 -6.98
C THR A 51 -35.12 -11.42 -5.94
N GLU A 52 -35.15 -12.56 -5.26
CA GLU A 52 -34.08 -12.98 -4.33
C GLU A 52 -32.70 -13.01 -5.01
N GLN A 53 -32.66 -13.20 -6.33
CA GLN A 53 -31.43 -13.25 -7.09
C GLN A 53 -30.79 -11.87 -7.26
N GLU A 54 -31.61 -10.84 -7.50
CA GLU A 54 -31.16 -9.43 -7.49
C GLU A 54 -30.65 -9.06 -6.09
N GLU A 55 -31.39 -9.40 -5.02
CA GLU A 55 -30.98 -9.14 -3.63
C GLU A 55 -29.63 -9.80 -3.28
N LYS A 56 -29.43 -11.07 -3.67
CA LYS A 56 -28.14 -11.76 -3.49
C LYS A 56 -27.00 -11.10 -4.24
N THR A 57 -27.26 -10.53 -5.42
CA THR A 57 -26.24 -9.78 -6.15
C THR A 57 -25.91 -8.46 -5.47
N ALA A 58 -26.90 -7.75 -4.92
CA ALA A 58 -26.64 -6.54 -4.14
C ALA A 58 -25.76 -6.84 -2.92
N GLU A 59 -26.04 -7.92 -2.18
CA GLU A 59 -25.21 -8.36 -1.05
C GLU A 59 -23.82 -8.82 -1.48
N PHE A 60 -23.68 -9.47 -2.63
CA PHE A 60 -22.38 -9.83 -3.20
C PHE A 60 -21.55 -8.56 -3.50
N ILE A 61 -22.11 -7.61 -4.26
CA ILE A 61 -21.44 -6.34 -4.61
C ILE A 61 -21.02 -5.61 -3.33
N LYS A 62 -21.92 -5.50 -2.35
CA LYS A 62 -21.61 -4.89 -1.05
C LYS A 62 -20.45 -5.60 -0.36
N GLY A 63 -20.47 -6.92 -0.30
CA GLY A 63 -19.41 -7.71 0.32
C GLY A 63 -18.05 -7.52 -0.35
N GLU A 64 -18.00 -7.46 -1.69
CA GLU A 64 -16.76 -7.18 -2.43
C GLU A 64 -16.22 -5.78 -2.09
N LEU A 65 -17.08 -4.74 -2.13
CA LEU A 65 -16.67 -3.38 -1.76
C LEU A 65 -16.16 -3.29 -0.32
N GLU A 66 -16.85 -3.91 0.63
CA GLU A 66 -16.41 -3.99 2.03
C GLU A 66 -15.07 -4.73 2.15
N SER A 67 -14.83 -5.76 1.32
CA SER A 67 -13.58 -6.52 1.32
C SER A 67 -12.37 -5.71 0.85
N PHE A 68 -12.57 -4.68 0.02
CA PHE A 68 -11.51 -3.75 -0.39
C PHE A 68 -11.13 -2.77 0.72
N GLY A 69 -11.97 -2.66 1.75
CA GLY A 69 -11.76 -1.79 2.91
C GLY A 69 -12.76 -0.64 3.03
N TYR A 70 -13.71 -0.49 2.08
CA TYR A 70 -14.74 0.52 2.19
C TYR A 70 -15.66 0.24 3.39
N ASP A 71 -15.75 1.18 4.33
CA ASP A 71 -16.53 1.05 5.57
C ASP A 71 -17.91 1.76 5.51
N ASN A 72 -18.20 2.43 4.40
CA ASN A 72 -19.38 3.26 4.18
C ASN A 72 -20.27 2.76 3.03
N VAL A 73 -20.25 1.45 2.74
CA VAL A 73 -21.10 0.84 1.70
C VAL A 73 -22.56 0.79 2.18
N THR A 74 -23.47 1.34 1.37
CA THR A 74 -24.91 1.43 1.70
C THR A 74 -25.78 0.73 0.65
N ILE A 75 -26.82 0.04 1.13
CA ILE A 75 -27.92 -0.45 0.28
C ILE A 75 -29.07 0.55 0.39
N GLU A 76 -29.40 1.19 -0.74
CA GLU A 76 -30.48 2.16 -0.84
C GLU A 76 -31.74 1.52 -1.44
N GLU A 77 -32.69 1.16 -0.58
CA GLU A 77 -33.94 0.55 -1.00
C GLU A 77 -34.89 1.57 -1.65
N PHE A 78 -35.56 1.14 -2.72
CA PHE A 78 -36.65 1.89 -3.34
C PHE A 78 -37.79 0.97 -3.78
N SER A 79 -38.90 1.57 -4.18
CA SER A 79 -40.04 0.83 -4.72
C SER A 79 -40.59 1.50 -5.97
N TYR A 80 -41.16 0.69 -6.85
CA TYR A 80 -41.78 1.16 -8.09
C TYR A 80 -43.04 0.34 -8.42
N ARG A 81 -43.85 0.87 -9.35
CA ARG A 81 -45.07 0.20 -9.81
C ARG A 81 -44.79 -0.63 -11.05
N ARG A 82 -45.05 -1.93 -10.98
CA ARG A 82 -45.11 -2.85 -12.12
C ARG A 82 -46.55 -3.28 -12.35
N GLY A 83 -47.26 -2.56 -13.22
CA GLY A 83 -48.71 -2.69 -13.35
C GLY A 83 -49.43 -2.27 -12.05
N SER A 84 -50.25 -3.16 -11.49
CA SER A 84 -50.94 -2.91 -10.21
C SER A 84 -50.14 -3.31 -8.96
N THR A 85 -48.97 -3.93 -9.14
CA THR A 85 -48.12 -4.44 -8.06
C THR A 85 -47.05 -3.41 -7.69
N THR A 86 -46.78 -3.27 -6.39
CA THR A 86 -45.58 -2.57 -5.91
C THR A 86 -44.44 -3.58 -5.84
N THR A 87 -43.35 -3.28 -6.51
CA THR A 87 -42.11 -4.05 -6.51
C THR A 87 -41.04 -3.25 -5.79
N TYR A 88 -40.16 -3.94 -5.06
CA TYR A 88 -39.01 -3.37 -4.36
C TYR A 88 -37.73 -3.78 -5.07
N SER A 89 -36.73 -2.93 -5.03
CA SER A 89 -35.36 -3.16 -5.52
C SER A 89 -34.45 -2.18 -4.74
N GLN A 90 -33.15 -2.21 -5.02
CA GLN A 90 -32.16 -1.47 -4.24
C GLN A 90 -30.96 -1.09 -5.10
N ASN A 91 -30.32 0.04 -4.77
CA ASN A 91 -29.00 0.39 -5.28
C ASN A 91 -27.94 0.01 -4.24
N VAL A 92 -26.71 -0.27 -4.67
CA VAL A 92 -25.54 -0.35 -3.78
C VAL A 92 -24.65 0.85 -4.04
N VAL A 93 -24.33 1.61 -3.01
CA VAL A 93 -23.59 2.88 -3.12
C VAL A 93 -22.39 2.86 -2.19
N VAL A 94 -21.26 3.37 -2.67
CA VAL A 94 -20.09 3.65 -1.83
C VAL A 94 -19.43 4.94 -2.30
N THR A 95 -18.93 5.74 -1.35
CA THR A 95 -18.25 6.99 -1.62
C THR A 95 -16.79 6.88 -1.23
N LYS A 96 -15.89 7.12 -2.19
CA LYS A 96 -14.46 7.27 -1.96
C LYS A 96 -14.11 8.77 -1.96
N PRO A 97 -13.73 9.36 -0.82
CA PRO A 97 -13.32 10.76 -0.77
C PRO A 97 -12.13 11.06 -1.70
N GLY A 98 -12.15 12.25 -2.30
CA GLY A 98 -11.01 12.84 -3.01
C GLY A 98 -10.59 14.16 -2.35
N ARG A 99 -9.69 14.90 -3.01
CA ARG A 99 -9.19 16.21 -2.54
C ARG A 99 -10.25 17.32 -2.57
N SER A 100 -11.30 17.14 -3.37
CA SER A 100 -12.44 18.06 -3.49
C SER A 100 -13.77 17.40 -3.13
N ASP A 101 -14.71 18.23 -2.64
CA ASP A 101 -16.12 17.87 -2.44
C ASP A 101 -16.89 17.73 -3.78
N LYS A 102 -16.30 18.19 -4.90
CA LYS A 102 -16.81 17.87 -6.23
C LYS A 102 -16.66 16.37 -6.50
N GLN A 103 -17.60 15.81 -7.27
CA GLN A 103 -17.69 14.37 -7.46
C GLN A 103 -17.84 13.90 -8.91
N ILE A 104 -17.32 12.70 -9.17
CA ILE A 104 -17.66 11.87 -10.33
C ILE A 104 -18.52 10.72 -9.82
N ILE A 105 -19.66 10.48 -10.49
CA ILE A 105 -20.49 9.30 -10.21
C ILE A 105 -20.12 8.24 -11.26
N MET A 106 -19.74 7.05 -10.84
CA MET A 106 -19.49 5.93 -11.75
C MET A 106 -20.46 4.78 -11.43
N GLY A 107 -21.12 4.21 -12.43
CA GLY A 107 -22.08 3.16 -12.17
C GLY A 107 -22.38 2.23 -13.33
N ALA A 108 -23.05 1.15 -12.96
CA ALA A 108 -23.55 0.10 -13.84
C ALA A 108 -24.78 -0.53 -13.17
N HIS A 109 -25.79 -0.93 -13.94
CA HIS A 109 -26.88 -1.71 -13.35
C HIS A 109 -26.47 -3.16 -13.16
N TYR A 110 -27.03 -3.80 -12.13
CA TYR A 110 -26.70 -5.17 -11.79
C TYR A 110 -27.87 -6.14 -11.95
N ASP A 111 -29.08 -5.66 -12.24
CA ASP A 111 -30.18 -6.53 -12.63
C ASP A 111 -30.02 -7.05 -14.07
N SER A 112 -30.82 -8.04 -14.44
CA SER A 112 -30.86 -8.57 -15.80
C SER A 112 -32.27 -9.02 -16.18
N VAL A 113 -32.54 -9.16 -17.48
CA VAL A 113 -33.68 -9.97 -17.95
C VAL A 113 -33.47 -11.47 -17.72
N ARG A 114 -34.29 -12.32 -18.37
CA ARG A 114 -34.25 -13.80 -18.26
C ARG A 114 -33.08 -14.41 -19.07
N THR A 115 -31.88 -13.89 -18.86
CA THR A 115 -30.58 -14.31 -19.42
C THR A 115 -29.57 -14.54 -18.28
N ALA A 116 -28.32 -14.90 -18.59
CA ALA A 116 -27.29 -14.90 -17.56
C ALA A 116 -26.91 -13.48 -17.12
N GLY A 117 -27.09 -12.51 -18.02
CA GLY A 117 -26.73 -11.12 -17.80
C GLY A 117 -25.22 -10.94 -17.71
N VAL A 118 -24.46 -11.61 -18.56
CA VAL A 118 -23.00 -11.56 -18.53
C VAL A 118 -22.50 -10.32 -19.26
N ASP A 119 -22.97 -10.11 -20.48
CA ASP A 119 -22.74 -8.88 -21.21
C ASP A 119 -23.60 -7.78 -20.57
N ASP A 120 -24.91 -8.04 -20.42
CA ASP A 120 -25.92 -7.10 -19.94
C ASP A 120 -26.49 -7.47 -18.55
N ASN A 121 -25.98 -6.93 -17.44
CA ASN A 121 -24.82 -6.03 -17.37
C ASN A 121 -23.81 -6.46 -16.30
N GLY A 122 -23.54 -7.77 -16.24
CA GLY A 122 -22.48 -8.31 -15.39
C GLY A 122 -21.10 -7.73 -15.75
N SER A 123 -20.90 -7.35 -17.00
CA SER A 123 -19.67 -6.76 -17.51
C SER A 123 -19.38 -5.38 -16.92
N GLY A 124 -20.35 -4.45 -16.96
CA GLY A 124 -20.24 -3.12 -16.37
C GLY A 124 -20.08 -3.16 -14.85
N VAL A 125 -20.84 -4.04 -14.16
CA VAL A 125 -20.67 -4.29 -12.72
C VAL A 125 -19.24 -4.71 -12.40
N SER A 126 -18.69 -5.63 -13.19
CA SER A 126 -17.37 -6.21 -12.93
C SER A 126 -16.23 -5.21 -13.12
N VAL A 127 -16.29 -4.37 -14.16
CA VAL A 127 -15.30 -3.29 -14.36
C VAL A 127 -15.45 -2.21 -13.29
N THR A 128 -16.68 -1.90 -12.87
CA THR A 128 -16.92 -0.93 -11.79
C THR A 128 -16.36 -1.43 -10.44
N LEU A 129 -16.53 -2.72 -10.13
CA LEU A 129 -15.92 -3.36 -8.95
C LEU A 129 -14.38 -3.34 -8.99
N GLU A 130 -13.78 -3.73 -10.12
CA GLU A 130 -12.31 -3.66 -10.27
C GLU A 130 -11.81 -2.21 -10.16
N THR A 131 -12.54 -1.25 -10.71
CA THR A 131 -12.18 0.17 -10.61
C THR A 131 -12.24 0.64 -9.15
N ALA A 132 -13.29 0.28 -8.40
CA ALA A 132 -13.38 0.59 -6.97
C ALA A 132 -12.23 -0.04 -6.17
N MET A 133 -11.89 -1.30 -6.45
CA MET A 133 -10.75 -1.99 -5.83
C MET A 133 -9.44 -1.22 -6.07
N ARG A 134 -9.17 -0.80 -7.32
CA ARG A 134 -7.95 -0.06 -7.68
C ARG A 134 -7.91 1.34 -7.10
N MET A 135 -9.05 1.99 -6.93
CA MET A 135 -9.13 3.36 -6.43
C MET A 135 -9.16 3.47 -4.91
N TYR A 136 -9.31 2.38 -4.16
CA TYR A 136 -9.45 2.44 -2.70
C TYR A 136 -8.34 3.24 -2.01
N GLY A 137 -7.08 2.95 -2.34
CA GLY A 137 -5.89 3.61 -1.77
C GLY A 137 -5.31 4.77 -2.59
N VAL A 138 -5.94 5.13 -3.71
CA VAL A 138 -5.41 6.13 -4.64
C VAL A 138 -5.94 7.52 -4.30
N ASP A 139 -5.09 8.53 -4.21
CA ASP A 139 -5.55 9.91 -4.08
C ASP A 139 -6.14 10.43 -5.40
N THR A 140 -7.29 11.10 -5.33
CA THR A 140 -8.03 11.53 -6.53
C THR A 140 -8.47 12.99 -6.40
N PRO A 141 -8.46 13.78 -7.50
CA PRO A 141 -8.85 15.19 -7.45
C PRO A 141 -10.28 15.37 -6.96
N TYR A 142 -11.15 14.44 -7.37
CA TYR A 142 -12.57 14.44 -7.07
C TYR A 142 -12.97 13.26 -6.21
N THR A 143 -14.01 13.47 -5.41
CA THR A 143 -14.71 12.40 -4.73
C THR A 143 -15.35 11.47 -5.76
N ILE A 144 -15.26 10.16 -5.56
CA ILE A 144 -15.84 9.17 -6.49
C ILE A 144 -17.00 8.50 -5.77
N VAL A 145 -18.18 8.52 -6.40
CA VAL A 145 -19.36 7.79 -5.92
C VAL A 145 -19.62 6.63 -6.86
N PHE A 146 -19.35 5.41 -6.39
CA PHE A 146 -19.68 4.21 -7.13
C PHE A 146 -21.13 3.82 -6.82
N VAL A 147 -21.94 3.63 -7.86
CA VAL A 147 -23.35 3.26 -7.75
C VAL A 147 -23.68 2.07 -8.62
N PHE A 148 -24.16 1.00 -8.01
CA PHE A 148 -24.68 -0.17 -8.69
C PHE A 148 -26.20 -0.11 -8.70
N PHE A 149 -26.80 0.10 -9.88
CA PHE A 149 -28.22 0.38 -10.00
C PHE A 149 -29.06 -0.90 -10.07
N GLY A 150 -30.13 -0.95 -9.27
CA GLY A 150 -31.13 -2.01 -9.38
C GLY A 150 -32.23 -1.64 -10.37
N ALA A 151 -32.89 -2.66 -10.92
CA ALA A 151 -34.11 -2.50 -11.71
C ALA A 151 -34.02 -1.54 -12.93
N GLU A 152 -32.88 -1.49 -13.62
CA GLU A 152 -32.68 -0.77 -14.88
C GLU A 152 -33.63 -1.33 -15.94
N GLU A 153 -33.70 -2.66 -16.07
CA GLU A 153 -34.40 -3.41 -17.12
C GLU A 153 -35.93 -3.24 -17.05
N THR A 154 -36.40 -2.57 -15.99
CA THR A 154 -37.81 -2.22 -15.76
C THR A 154 -38.09 -0.72 -15.91
N GLY A 155 -37.17 -0.02 -16.56
CA GLY A 155 -37.25 1.38 -16.95
C GLY A 155 -36.46 2.32 -16.04
N LEU A 156 -35.17 2.05 -15.83
CA LEU A 156 -34.19 2.89 -15.14
C LEU A 156 -34.59 3.18 -13.69
N ARG A 157 -35.11 2.20 -12.95
CA ARG A 157 -35.76 2.48 -11.66
C ARG A 157 -34.75 2.89 -10.59
N GLY A 158 -33.61 2.21 -10.52
CA GLY A 158 -32.54 2.51 -9.60
C GLY A 158 -31.92 3.88 -9.83
N SER A 159 -31.49 4.18 -11.06
CA SER A 159 -30.90 5.49 -11.37
C SER A 159 -31.91 6.64 -11.25
N LYS A 160 -33.20 6.43 -11.58
CA LYS A 160 -34.23 7.46 -11.33
C LYS A 160 -34.47 7.70 -9.83
N ALA A 161 -34.43 6.65 -9.01
CA ALA A 161 -34.55 6.79 -7.57
C ALA A 161 -33.36 7.57 -7.00
N TYR A 162 -32.14 7.20 -7.39
CA TYR A 162 -30.90 7.85 -6.97
C TYR A 162 -30.84 9.32 -7.43
N ALA A 163 -30.91 9.55 -8.74
CA ALA A 163 -30.86 10.91 -9.32
C ALA A 163 -32.01 11.80 -8.82
N GLY A 164 -33.20 11.21 -8.58
CA GLY A 164 -34.34 11.94 -8.01
C GLY A 164 -34.20 12.30 -6.54
N ALA A 165 -33.27 11.67 -5.81
CA ALA A 165 -32.97 11.96 -4.41
C ALA A 165 -31.80 12.95 -4.25
N MET A 166 -31.00 13.18 -5.30
CA MET A 166 -29.92 14.16 -5.29
C MET A 166 -30.44 15.57 -4.97
N THR A 167 -29.75 16.25 -4.07
CA THR A 167 -30.01 17.66 -3.75
C THR A 167 -29.47 18.58 -4.84
N GLU A 168 -29.87 19.85 -4.84
CA GLU A 168 -29.29 20.85 -5.75
C GLU A 168 -27.76 21.00 -5.56
N GLU A 169 -27.27 20.78 -4.35
CA GLU A 169 -25.84 20.80 -4.03
C GLU A 169 -25.12 19.58 -4.61
N ASP A 170 -25.69 18.37 -4.47
CA ASP A 170 -25.13 17.15 -5.06
C ASP A 170 -25.03 17.29 -6.59
N ILE A 171 -26.07 17.85 -7.22
CA ILE A 171 -26.09 18.09 -8.66
C ILE A 171 -25.04 19.13 -9.05
N ALA A 172 -24.93 20.24 -8.32
CA ALA A 172 -23.94 21.28 -8.61
C ALA A 172 -22.49 20.80 -8.43
N ASN A 173 -22.24 19.88 -7.49
CA ASN A 173 -20.93 19.32 -7.22
C ASN A 173 -20.57 18.13 -8.13
N THR A 174 -21.55 17.54 -8.82
CA THR A 174 -21.29 16.43 -9.76
C THR A 174 -20.75 16.97 -11.08
N ILE A 175 -19.50 16.66 -11.41
CA ILE A 175 -18.87 17.13 -12.65
C ILE A 175 -19.26 16.28 -13.87
N CYS A 176 -19.41 14.97 -13.69
CA CYS A 176 -19.92 14.05 -14.70
C CYS A 176 -20.41 12.74 -14.08
N MET A 177 -21.18 11.99 -14.86
CA MET A 177 -21.53 10.60 -14.55
C MET A 177 -20.95 9.65 -15.61
N ILE A 178 -20.27 8.59 -15.18
CA ILE A 178 -19.71 7.53 -16.03
C ILE A 178 -20.61 6.30 -15.90
N ASN A 179 -21.17 5.82 -17.01
CA ASN A 179 -22.05 4.66 -17.07
C ASN A 179 -21.43 3.55 -17.91
N LEU A 180 -21.38 2.33 -17.38
CA LEU A 180 -20.90 1.15 -18.11
C LEU A 180 -22.05 0.16 -18.30
N ASP A 181 -22.34 -0.17 -19.55
CA ASP A 181 -23.42 -1.08 -19.90
C ASP A 181 -23.08 -1.91 -21.12
N SER A 182 -23.18 -3.24 -20.99
CA SER A 182 -23.06 -4.17 -22.12
C SER A 182 -21.73 -3.99 -22.86
N ILE A 183 -20.64 -4.08 -22.09
CA ILE A 183 -19.28 -3.75 -22.54
C ILE A 183 -18.46 -4.99 -22.90
N LEU A 184 -19.04 -6.20 -23.06
CA LEU A 184 -18.25 -7.44 -23.18
C LEU A 184 -18.19 -7.99 -24.59
N ALA A 185 -19.35 -8.20 -25.23
CA ALA A 185 -19.44 -9.07 -26.41
C ALA A 185 -19.25 -8.33 -27.74
N GLY A 186 -19.53 -7.03 -27.77
CA GLY A 186 -19.55 -6.22 -28.99
C GLY A 186 -18.28 -6.27 -29.84
N THR A 187 -18.42 -6.08 -31.15
CA THR A 187 -17.27 -6.09 -32.09
C THR A 187 -16.29 -4.97 -31.77
N TYR A 188 -16.79 -3.78 -31.41
CA TYR A 188 -16.01 -2.60 -31.10
C TYR A 188 -16.40 -2.02 -29.75
N ARG A 189 -15.48 -1.26 -29.15
CA ARG A 189 -15.64 -0.63 -27.84
C ARG A 189 -16.01 0.83 -28.06
N TYR A 190 -17.20 1.24 -27.66
CA TYR A 190 -17.65 2.61 -27.87
C TYR A 190 -17.67 3.41 -26.59
N LEU A 191 -17.49 4.72 -26.78
CA LEU A 191 -17.74 5.76 -25.80
C LEU A 191 -18.71 6.78 -26.39
N TYR A 192 -19.58 7.32 -25.54
CA TYR A 192 -20.56 8.32 -25.93
C TYR A 192 -20.66 9.42 -24.88
N SER A 193 -20.98 10.63 -25.32
CA SER A 193 -21.25 11.74 -24.42
C SER A 193 -22.06 12.83 -25.11
N GLY A 194 -22.74 13.61 -24.28
CA GLY A 194 -23.31 14.87 -24.69
C GLY A 194 -24.75 14.80 -25.17
N ASP A 195 -25.27 16.00 -25.45
CA ASP A 195 -26.65 16.28 -25.78
C ASP A 195 -26.74 16.85 -27.19
N ALA A 196 -27.30 16.08 -28.12
CA ALA A 196 -27.66 16.60 -29.43
C ALA A 196 -28.72 17.71 -29.31
N THR A 197 -28.36 18.90 -29.74
CA THR A 197 -29.23 20.09 -29.82
C THR A 197 -29.04 20.80 -31.17
N THR A 198 -29.79 21.88 -31.39
CA THR A 198 -29.70 22.69 -32.59
C THR A 198 -29.25 24.10 -32.23
N ASP A 199 -28.20 24.59 -32.90
CA ASP A 199 -27.72 25.96 -32.72
C ASP A 199 -28.68 27.01 -33.31
N ALA A 200 -28.33 28.30 -33.17
CA ALA A 200 -29.17 29.40 -33.67
C ALA A 200 -29.28 29.42 -35.21
N GLU A 201 -28.32 28.81 -35.90
CA GLU A 201 -28.21 28.71 -37.35
C GLU A 201 -28.96 27.49 -37.92
N GLY A 202 -29.43 26.58 -37.06
CA GLY A 202 -30.15 25.37 -37.46
C GLY A 202 -29.25 24.15 -37.66
N ASN A 203 -27.97 24.21 -37.26
CA ASN A 203 -27.06 23.07 -37.31
C ASN A 203 -27.18 22.22 -36.05
N THR A 204 -27.04 20.91 -36.20
CA THR A 204 -26.92 20.01 -35.07
C THR A 204 -25.56 20.19 -34.39
N ILE A 205 -25.56 20.38 -33.07
CA ILE A 205 -24.37 20.41 -32.22
C ILE A 205 -24.56 19.42 -31.07
N VAL A 206 -23.47 18.89 -30.52
CA VAL A 206 -23.51 18.02 -29.34
C VAL A 206 -22.86 18.75 -28.18
N GLU A 207 -23.69 19.25 -27.26
CA GLU A 207 -23.23 19.97 -26.07
C GLU A 207 -22.78 19.00 -24.97
N LYS A 208 -21.93 19.47 -24.04
CA LYS A 208 -21.45 18.70 -22.88
C LYS A 208 -20.72 17.39 -23.23
N ALA A 209 -20.23 17.24 -24.46
CA ALA A 209 -19.46 16.09 -24.92
C ALA A 209 -17.99 16.06 -24.43
N TRP A 210 -17.57 16.99 -23.57
CA TRP A 210 -16.19 17.08 -23.10
C TRP A 210 -15.65 15.78 -22.44
N PRO A 211 -16.45 14.97 -21.69
CA PRO A 211 -15.96 13.72 -21.13
C PRO A 211 -15.55 12.72 -22.23
N PHE A 212 -16.29 12.68 -23.35
CA PHE A 212 -15.94 11.82 -24.48
C PHE A 212 -14.61 12.23 -25.09
N HIS A 213 -14.38 13.51 -25.35
CA HIS A 213 -13.14 13.96 -25.98
C HIS A 213 -11.91 13.67 -25.12
N GLN A 214 -12.00 13.91 -23.81
CA GLN A 214 -10.92 13.59 -22.88
C GLN A 214 -10.72 12.08 -22.72
N ALA A 215 -11.81 11.29 -22.70
CA ALA A 215 -11.71 9.84 -22.62
C ALA A 215 -11.08 9.23 -23.88
N MET A 216 -11.40 9.77 -25.07
CA MET A 216 -10.77 9.38 -26.33
C MET A 216 -9.28 9.74 -26.38
N GLU A 217 -8.89 10.91 -25.84
CA GLU A 217 -7.48 11.30 -25.74
C GLU A 217 -6.67 10.32 -24.87
N ILE A 218 -7.21 9.93 -23.70
CA ILE A 218 -6.60 8.89 -22.85
C ILE A 218 -6.58 7.54 -23.58
N ALA A 219 -7.69 7.14 -24.20
CA ALA A 219 -7.78 5.85 -24.88
C ALA A 219 -6.82 5.73 -26.07
N GLU A 220 -6.57 6.82 -26.81
CA GLU A 220 -5.60 6.87 -27.90
C GLU A 220 -4.17 6.74 -27.35
N ALA A 221 -3.84 7.48 -26.28
CA ALA A 221 -2.53 7.39 -25.63
C ALA A 221 -2.22 5.99 -25.08
N LEU A 222 -3.25 5.25 -24.67
CA LEU A 222 -3.15 3.89 -24.14
C LEU A 222 -3.40 2.79 -25.19
N GLU A 223 -3.58 3.17 -26.46
CA GLU A 223 -3.85 2.25 -27.59
C GLU A 223 -5.04 1.29 -27.35
N LEU A 224 -6.12 1.78 -26.72
CA LEU A 224 -7.25 0.94 -26.28
C LEU A 224 -8.29 0.65 -27.36
N ASP A 225 -8.12 1.20 -28.57
CA ASP A 225 -9.01 1.00 -29.74
C ASP A 225 -10.49 1.30 -29.38
N MET A 226 -10.72 2.48 -28.79
CA MET A 226 -12.06 2.98 -28.49
C MET A 226 -12.63 3.71 -29.71
N HIS A 227 -13.94 3.61 -29.90
CA HIS A 227 -14.65 4.12 -31.06
C HIS A 227 -15.69 5.19 -30.69
N SER A 228 -15.94 6.07 -31.66
CA SER A 228 -17.14 6.90 -31.70
C SER A 228 -18.18 6.26 -32.63
N ASN A 229 -19.46 6.61 -32.47
CA ASN A 229 -20.50 6.24 -33.43
C ASN A 229 -20.55 7.12 -34.69
N ASP A 230 -19.47 7.80 -35.05
CA ASP A 230 -19.37 8.53 -36.32
C ASP A 230 -19.19 7.56 -37.50
N THR A 231 -20.29 6.90 -37.89
CA THR A 231 -20.33 5.96 -39.02
C THR A 231 -21.35 6.40 -40.06
N PRO A 232 -21.17 6.02 -41.35
CA PRO A 232 -22.16 6.30 -42.39
C PRO A 232 -23.52 5.60 -42.20
N LEU A 233 -23.66 4.73 -41.19
CA LEU A 233 -24.91 4.07 -40.85
C LEU A 233 -25.61 4.71 -39.65
N ASN A 234 -24.94 5.59 -38.90
CA ASN A 234 -25.58 6.31 -37.81
C ASN A 234 -26.41 7.48 -38.36
N TYR A 235 -27.73 7.34 -38.31
CA TYR A 235 -28.68 8.36 -38.77
C TYR A 235 -29.41 9.07 -37.63
N ASP A 236 -29.45 8.44 -36.46
CA ASP A 236 -30.39 8.79 -35.40
C ASP A 236 -29.73 9.54 -34.24
N TYR A 237 -28.40 9.39 -34.07
CA TYR A 237 -27.69 9.91 -32.90
C TYR A 237 -26.45 10.70 -33.31
N PRO A 238 -26.52 12.04 -33.36
CA PRO A 238 -25.37 12.88 -33.71
C PRO A 238 -24.15 12.54 -32.83
N SER A 239 -23.07 12.07 -33.44
CA SER A 239 -21.84 11.68 -32.73
C SER A 239 -21.24 12.88 -31.98
N PRO A 240 -20.75 12.71 -30.74
CA PRO A 240 -20.62 11.45 -29.99
C PRO A 240 -21.80 11.12 -29.06
N SER A 241 -22.99 11.70 -29.27
CA SER A 241 -24.17 11.41 -28.44
C SER A 241 -24.70 10.01 -28.69
N THR A 242 -25.42 9.49 -27.69
CA THR A 242 -26.22 8.27 -27.82
C THR A 242 -27.68 8.51 -27.42
N GLY A 243 -28.51 7.46 -27.43
CA GLY A 243 -29.87 7.52 -26.94
C GLY A 243 -30.00 7.44 -25.43
N THR A 244 -31.17 7.00 -24.99
CA THR A 244 -31.66 7.19 -23.61
C THR A 244 -31.96 5.87 -22.90
N TRP A 245 -31.22 4.82 -23.24
CA TRP A 245 -31.55 3.43 -22.89
C TRP A 245 -30.83 2.86 -21.68
N SER A 246 -29.98 3.63 -21.00
CA SER A 246 -29.31 3.18 -19.78
C SER A 246 -29.29 4.27 -18.71
N ASP A 247 -28.68 3.99 -17.57
CA ASP A 247 -28.76 4.79 -16.35
C ASP A 247 -28.21 6.21 -16.47
N HIS A 248 -27.29 6.46 -17.43
CA HIS A 248 -26.81 7.81 -17.75
C HIS A 248 -27.96 8.78 -18.05
N GLN A 249 -29.08 8.27 -18.58
CA GLN A 249 -30.25 9.09 -18.89
C GLN A 249 -30.80 9.83 -17.67
N SER A 250 -30.78 9.20 -16.49
CA SER A 250 -31.31 9.81 -15.27
C SER A 250 -30.51 11.05 -14.87
N PHE A 251 -29.19 11.03 -15.08
CA PHE A 251 -28.29 12.15 -14.80
C PHE A 251 -28.31 13.21 -15.91
N ARG A 252 -28.39 12.76 -17.17
CA ARG A 252 -28.63 13.62 -18.33
C ARG A 252 -29.90 14.47 -18.16
N ASN A 253 -30.98 13.90 -17.62
CA ASN A 253 -32.22 14.64 -17.32
C ASN A 253 -32.05 15.75 -16.27
N LEU A 254 -31.04 15.65 -15.40
CA LEU A 254 -30.65 16.70 -14.45
C LEU A 254 -29.75 17.76 -15.09
N GLY A 255 -29.34 17.56 -16.35
CA GLY A 255 -28.44 18.44 -17.08
C GLY A 255 -26.96 18.16 -16.85
N LEU A 256 -26.60 17.04 -16.20
CA LEU A 256 -25.21 16.65 -15.95
C LEU A 256 -24.55 16.11 -17.23
N PRO A 257 -23.26 16.41 -17.47
CA PRO A 257 -22.45 15.69 -18.45
C PRO A 257 -22.37 14.20 -18.10
N TYR A 258 -22.30 13.34 -19.11
CA TYR A 258 -22.14 11.90 -18.90
C TYR A 258 -21.08 11.32 -19.85
N LEU A 259 -20.48 10.20 -19.48
CA LEU A 259 -19.75 9.31 -20.37
C LEU A 259 -20.45 7.96 -20.32
N TYR A 260 -20.89 7.45 -21.47
CA TYR A 260 -21.50 6.13 -21.59
C TYR A 260 -20.56 5.19 -22.34
N ALA A 261 -20.34 4.00 -21.82
CA ALA A 261 -19.52 2.96 -22.42
C ALA A 261 -20.37 1.74 -22.76
N GLU A 262 -20.21 1.23 -23.98
CA GLU A 262 -20.95 0.08 -24.52
C GLU A 262 -20.08 -0.60 -25.58
N ALA A 263 -20.13 -1.94 -25.66
CA ALA A 263 -19.51 -2.68 -26.74
C ALA A 263 -20.59 -3.00 -27.78
N ALA A 264 -20.43 -2.50 -29.00
CA ALA A 264 -21.45 -2.58 -30.05
C ALA A 264 -20.83 -2.78 -31.44
N ASN A 265 -21.66 -2.69 -32.49
CA ASN A 265 -21.18 -2.60 -33.87
C ASN A 265 -22.03 -1.64 -34.72
N TRP A 266 -21.61 -0.37 -34.75
CA TRP A 266 -22.26 0.67 -35.56
C TRP A 266 -21.91 0.59 -37.06
N GLU A 267 -21.04 -0.35 -37.45
CA GLU A 267 -20.69 -0.60 -38.85
C GLU A 267 -21.63 -1.60 -39.52
N LEU A 268 -22.54 -2.21 -38.74
CA LEU A 268 -23.57 -3.12 -39.24
C LEU A 268 -24.96 -2.49 -39.13
N PRO A 269 -25.80 -2.62 -40.17
CA PRO A 269 -27.17 -2.16 -40.09
C PRO A 269 -27.99 -3.10 -39.21
N ASP A 270 -28.91 -2.53 -38.42
CA ASP A 270 -29.82 -3.28 -37.55
C ASP A 270 -30.65 -4.32 -38.33
N TYR A 271 -30.89 -4.03 -39.61
CA TYR A 271 -31.55 -4.92 -40.54
C TYR A 271 -30.63 -5.17 -41.74
N PRO A 272 -29.92 -6.30 -41.78
CA PRO A 272 -29.02 -6.64 -42.89
C PRO A 272 -29.69 -6.66 -44.27
N ASN A 273 -31.01 -6.90 -44.31
CA ASN A 273 -31.81 -6.85 -45.54
C ASN A 273 -32.38 -5.45 -45.86
N ARG A 274 -32.14 -4.45 -45.01
CA ARG A 274 -32.55 -3.04 -45.15
C ARG A 274 -31.46 -2.09 -44.64
N PRO A 275 -30.24 -2.12 -45.21
CA PRO A 275 -29.12 -1.28 -44.77
C PRO A 275 -29.39 0.22 -44.82
N GLN A 276 -30.33 0.66 -45.67
CA GLN A 276 -30.76 2.06 -45.75
C GLN A 276 -31.50 2.58 -44.51
N TRP A 277 -31.77 1.71 -43.52
CA TRP A 277 -32.34 2.09 -42.23
C TRP A 277 -31.28 2.42 -41.19
N GLY A 278 -30.00 2.24 -41.52
CA GLY A 278 -28.90 2.61 -40.65
C GLY A 278 -28.63 1.57 -39.57
N SER A 279 -27.87 2.02 -38.59
CA SER A 279 -27.48 1.29 -37.39
C SER A 279 -27.84 2.13 -36.17
N SER A 280 -28.38 1.48 -35.15
CA SER A 280 -28.52 2.02 -33.80
C SER A 280 -27.51 1.40 -32.83
N GLY A 281 -26.58 0.57 -33.33
CA GLY A 281 -25.70 -0.24 -32.50
C GLY A 281 -26.35 -1.51 -31.94
N ALA A 282 -27.65 -1.74 -32.17
CA ALA A 282 -28.39 -2.87 -31.60
C ALA A 282 -27.86 -4.25 -32.02
N TYR A 283 -27.32 -4.38 -33.23
CA TYR A 283 -26.52 -5.55 -33.58
C TYR A 283 -25.12 -5.36 -33.00
N GLU A 284 -24.86 -5.85 -31.79
CA GLU A 284 -23.59 -5.56 -31.11
C GLU A 284 -22.41 -6.30 -31.77
N THR A 285 -22.68 -7.41 -32.48
CA THR A 285 -21.64 -8.29 -33.03
C THR A 285 -21.86 -8.65 -34.50
N GLU A 286 -20.81 -9.15 -35.15
CA GLU A 286 -20.85 -9.71 -36.50
C GLU A 286 -21.77 -10.94 -36.65
N SER A 287 -22.15 -11.59 -35.54
CA SER A 287 -23.13 -12.68 -35.50
C SER A 287 -24.49 -12.24 -34.91
N GLY A 288 -24.70 -10.93 -34.76
CA GLY A 288 -25.95 -10.30 -34.29
C GLY A 288 -26.08 -10.21 -32.77
N GLU A 289 -27.30 -9.91 -32.33
CA GLU A 289 -27.65 -9.58 -30.93
C GLU A 289 -27.23 -10.64 -29.89
N VAL A 290 -26.57 -10.19 -28.83
CA VAL A 290 -26.21 -10.92 -27.62
C VAL A 290 -27.10 -10.47 -26.47
N MET A 291 -27.25 -9.17 -26.28
CA MET A 291 -28.09 -8.55 -25.25
C MET A 291 -29.51 -9.12 -25.31
N HIS A 292 -30.06 -9.47 -24.15
CA HIS A 292 -31.40 -10.05 -23.99
C HIS A 292 -31.66 -11.37 -24.75
N VAL A 293 -30.64 -11.96 -25.39
CA VAL A 293 -30.77 -13.24 -26.11
C VAL A 293 -30.37 -14.40 -25.22
N ARG A 294 -31.39 -15.16 -24.80
CA ARG A 294 -31.19 -16.35 -23.96
C ARG A 294 -30.26 -17.37 -24.63
N GLY A 295 -29.17 -17.71 -23.93
CA GLY A 295 -28.16 -18.65 -24.39
C GLY A 295 -27.08 -18.02 -25.28
N ARG A 296 -27.08 -16.68 -25.42
CA ARG A 296 -25.99 -15.91 -26.03
C ARG A 296 -25.36 -14.95 -25.03
N ASP A 297 -26.19 -14.27 -24.24
CA ASP A 297 -25.75 -13.48 -23.09
C ASP A 297 -25.39 -14.40 -21.92
N ASP A 298 -24.30 -15.15 -22.11
CA ASP A 298 -23.60 -15.95 -21.12
C ASP A 298 -22.13 -16.12 -21.54
N LEU A 299 -21.24 -16.30 -20.56
CA LEU A 299 -19.80 -16.27 -20.80
C LEU A 299 -19.35 -17.45 -21.70
N THR A 300 -20.00 -18.60 -21.54
CA THR A 300 -19.69 -19.80 -22.33
C THR A 300 -19.93 -19.57 -23.82
N PHE A 301 -21.06 -18.95 -24.20
CA PHE A 301 -21.32 -18.62 -25.60
C PHE A 301 -20.30 -17.62 -26.13
N ILE A 302 -20.09 -16.50 -25.41
CA ILE A 302 -19.21 -15.40 -25.83
C ILE A 302 -17.78 -15.91 -26.08
N GLU A 303 -17.22 -16.71 -25.17
CA GLU A 303 -15.86 -17.24 -25.33
C GLU A 303 -15.76 -18.30 -26.42
N ASN A 304 -16.80 -19.13 -26.62
CA ASN A 304 -16.81 -20.11 -27.71
C ASN A 304 -16.86 -19.44 -29.08
N GLU A 305 -17.58 -18.32 -29.20
CA GLU A 305 -17.73 -17.61 -30.46
C GLU A 305 -16.52 -16.71 -30.77
N TRP A 306 -15.97 -16.03 -29.76
CA TRP A 306 -14.98 -14.97 -29.96
C TRP A 306 -13.66 -15.11 -29.19
N GLY A 307 -13.46 -16.23 -28.49
CA GLY A 307 -12.23 -16.50 -27.74
C GLY A 307 -11.96 -15.43 -26.68
N ASP A 308 -10.79 -14.79 -26.76
CA ASP A 308 -10.34 -13.82 -25.75
C ASP A 308 -10.97 -12.42 -25.87
N ARG A 309 -11.95 -12.20 -26.77
CA ARG A 309 -12.62 -10.89 -26.93
C ARG A 309 -13.13 -10.34 -25.60
N ALA A 310 -13.83 -11.16 -24.82
CA ALA A 310 -14.37 -10.78 -23.52
C ALA A 310 -13.29 -10.23 -22.58
N LYS A 311 -12.17 -10.96 -22.44
CA LYS A 311 -11.04 -10.54 -21.60
C LYS A 311 -10.40 -9.27 -22.13
N ASN A 312 -10.14 -9.20 -23.43
CA ASN A 312 -9.52 -8.03 -24.05
C ASN A 312 -10.36 -6.77 -23.85
N THR A 313 -11.68 -6.88 -23.95
CA THR A 313 -12.57 -5.73 -23.74
C THR A 313 -12.67 -5.32 -22.28
N LEU A 314 -12.77 -6.29 -21.35
CA LEU A 314 -12.68 -6.00 -19.91
C LEU A 314 -11.36 -5.31 -19.55
N THR A 315 -10.24 -5.80 -20.06
CA THR A 315 -8.93 -5.17 -19.86
C THR A 315 -8.93 -3.73 -20.37
N ALA A 316 -9.45 -3.46 -21.58
CA ALA A 316 -9.44 -2.12 -22.13
C ALA A 316 -10.25 -1.12 -21.27
N TYR A 317 -11.47 -1.47 -20.88
CA TYR A 317 -12.27 -0.59 -20.01
C TYR A 317 -11.69 -0.51 -18.58
N ALA A 318 -11.21 -1.62 -18.01
CA ALA A 318 -10.58 -1.62 -16.69
C ALA A 318 -9.30 -0.78 -16.65
N THR A 319 -8.53 -0.70 -17.75
CA THR A 319 -7.39 0.21 -17.89
C THR A 319 -7.85 1.67 -17.99
N LEU A 320 -8.93 1.94 -18.74
CA LEU A 320 -9.39 3.31 -18.97
C LEU A 320 -10.00 3.96 -17.72
N MET A 321 -10.85 3.26 -16.97
CA MET A 321 -11.68 3.88 -15.93
C MET A 321 -10.86 4.56 -14.80
N PRO A 322 -9.82 3.93 -14.22
CA PRO A 322 -8.94 4.59 -13.26
C PRO A 322 -8.28 5.86 -13.80
N GLN A 323 -7.93 5.88 -15.08
CA GLN A 323 -7.31 7.05 -15.71
C GLN A 323 -8.32 8.20 -15.84
N LEU A 324 -9.57 7.89 -16.18
CA LEU A 324 -10.64 8.88 -16.21
C LEU A 324 -10.91 9.48 -14.82
N LEU A 325 -10.99 8.64 -13.78
CA LEU A 325 -11.30 9.09 -12.43
C LEU A 325 -10.19 9.94 -11.81
N GLN A 326 -8.94 9.74 -12.23
CA GLN A 326 -7.81 10.55 -11.79
C GLN A 326 -7.63 11.84 -12.59
N ARG A 327 -8.15 11.92 -13.83
CA ARG A 327 -7.75 12.98 -14.78
C ARG A 327 -8.86 13.82 -15.38
N LEU A 328 -10.11 13.36 -15.40
CA LEU A 328 -11.20 14.13 -15.99
C LEU A 328 -11.42 15.44 -15.24
N ASP A 329 -11.39 16.56 -15.97
CA ASP A 329 -11.75 17.88 -15.44
C ASP A 329 -12.50 18.72 -16.50
N PRO A 330 -13.58 19.45 -16.14
CA PRO A 330 -14.35 20.23 -17.10
C PRO A 330 -13.57 21.32 -17.87
N ASN A 331 -12.40 21.74 -17.38
CA ASN A 331 -11.57 22.78 -18.00
C ASN A 331 -10.46 22.22 -18.90
N GLY A 332 -10.23 20.91 -18.88
CA GLY A 332 -9.17 20.24 -19.64
C GLY A 332 -8.75 18.95 -18.96
N LEU A 333 -8.01 18.09 -19.66
CA LEU A 333 -7.51 16.86 -19.06
C LEU A 333 -6.36 17.19 -18.08
N LEU A 334 -6.43 16.69 -16.84
CA LEU A 334 -5.35 16.87 -15.86
C LEU A 334 -4.08 16.11 -16.30
N ALA A 335 -2.94 16.62 -15.86
CA ALA A 335 -1.64 15.97 -16.05
C ALA A 335 -1.66 14.54 -15.48
N ASP A 336 -0.93 13.63 -16.11
CA ASP A 336 -0.76 12.28 -15.63
C ASP A 336 0.26 12.27 -14.49
N LYS A 337 -0.15 11.82 -13.31
CA LYS A 337 0.69 11.81 -12.09
C LYS A 337 0.98 10.40 -11.58
N ASN A 338 0.65 9.36 -12.34
CA ASN A 338 0.81 7.98 -11.89
C ASN A 338 2.28 7.66 -11.57
N GLU A 339 3.22 8.07 -12.43
CA GLU A 339 4.66 7.85 -12.21
C GLU A 339 5.18 8.62 -10.99
N LEU A 340 4.69 9.84 -10.76
CA LEU A 340 5.04 10.63 -9.58
C LEU A 340 4.51 9.98 -8.29
N MET A 341 3.27 9.51 -8.30
CA MET A 341 2.70 8.77 -7.16
C MET A 341 3.51 7.52 -6.86
N GLN A 342 3.90 6.76 -7.88
CA GLN A 342 4.73 5.57 -7.70
C GLN A 342 6.09 5.93 -7.10
N ALA A 343 6.78 6.93 -7.65
CA ALA A 343 8.07 7.38 -7.14
C ALA A 343 7.99 7.87 -5.68
N ILE A 344 6.93 8.59 -5.31
CA ILE A 344 6.67 9.01 -3.93
C ILE A 344 6.45 7.80 -3.03
N ASN A 345 5.60 6.85 -3.43
CA ASN A 345 5.33 5.65 -2.62
C ASN A 345 6.60 4.81 -2.39
N GLU A 346 7.43 4.64 -3.43
CA GLU A 346 8.71 3.93 -3.33
C GLU A 346 9.68 4.67 -2.40
N ALA A 347 9.77 6.00 -2.51
CA ALA A 347 10.61 6.82 -1.65
C ALA A 347 10.13 6.87 -0.18
N GLU A 348 8.81 6.93 0.06
CA GLU A 348 8.21 6.90 1.40
C GLU A 348 8.33 5.53 2.08
N ALA A 349 8.52 4.46 1.31
CA ALA A 349 8.76 3.11 1.82
C ALA A 349 10.20 2.91 2.35
N LEU A 350 11.12 3.82 2.04
CA LEU A 350 12.51 3.74 2.51
C LEU A 350 12.59 3.98 4.03
N ASN A 351 13.39 3.17 4.73
CA ASN A 351 13.68 3.43 6.13
C ASN A 351 14.75 4.53 6.23
N ILE A 352 14.31 5.76 6.49
CA ILE A 352 15.21 6.93 6.58
C ILE A 352 16.32 6.78 7.64
N GLU A 353 16.13 5.91 8.65
CA GLU A 353 17.15 5.63 9.68
C GLU A 353 18.39 4.91 9.11
N HIS A 354 18.28 4.29 7.92
CA HIS A 354 19.38 3.64 7.24
C HIS A 354 20.29 4.62 6.46
N TYR A 355 19.99 5.92 6.47
CA TYR A 355 20.68 6.92 5.65
C TYR A 355 21.27 8.06 6.49
N SER A 356 22.27 8.74 5.92
CA SER A 356 22.94 9.86 6.61
C SER A 356 21.96 10.98 6.92
N ASP A 357 22.21 11.76 7.98
CA ASP A 357 21.38 12.93 8.32
C ASP A 357 21.18 13.87 7.11
N ALA A 358 22.19 14.01 6.25
CA ALA A 358 22.13 14.82 5.04
C ALA A 358 21.22 14.19 3.97
N SER A 359 21.32 12.88 3.75
CA SER A 359 20.48 12.14 2.82
C SER A 359 19.02 12.08 3.28
N ALA A 360 18.78 11.83 4.57
CA ALA A 360 17.45 11.86 5.16
C ALA A 360 16.80 13.24 5.05
N ALA A 361 17.57 14.32 5.27
CA ALA A 361 17.09 15.69 5.10
C ALA A 361 16.76 16.00 3.63
N ALA A 362 17.62 15.61 2.68
CA ALA A 362 17.39 15.81 1.25
C ALA A 362 16.15 15.05 0.76
N LEU A 363 15.99 13.79 1.15
CA LEU A 363 14.82 12.98 0.81
C LEU A 363 13.53 13.59 1.37
N THR A 364 13.56 14.07 2.62
CA THR A 364 12.41 14.71 3.25
C THR A 364 12.01 16.00 2.54
N GLU A 365 12.98 16.82 2.12
CA GLU A 365 12.74 18.05 1.38
C GLU A 365 12.13 17.75 0.01
N GLU A 366 12.72 16.83 -0.76
CA GLU A 366 12.26 16.49 -2.10
C GLU A 366 10.90 15.79 -2.09
N LEU A 367 10.63 14.90 -1.13
CA LEU A 367 9.31 14.31 -0.92
C LEU A 367 8.25 15.38 -0.67
N ALA A 368 8.58 16.46 0.03
CA ALA A 368 7.64 17.57 0.25
C ALA A 368 7.36 18.35 -1.04
N GLU A 369 8.36 18.56 -1.91
CA GLU A 369 8.18 19.19 -3.22
C GLU A 369 7.37 18.30 -4.17
N ALA A 370 7.72 17.02 -4.27
CA ALA A 370 6.99 16.03 -5.06
C ALA A 370 5.52 15.91 -4.64
N ASN A 371 5.25 15.84 -3.32
CA ASN A 371 3.89 15.83 -2.80
C ASN A 371 3.12 17.12 -3.09
N ALA A 372 3.78 18.28 -3.14
CA ALA A 372 3.14 19.54 -3.52
C ALA A 372 2.71 19.52 -5.00
N VAL A 373 3.55 18.98 -5.90
CA VAL A 373 3.21 18.79 -7.32
C VAL A 373 2.08 17.76 -7.47
N LEU A 374 2.12 16.67 -6.70
CA LEU A 374 1.05 15.67 -6.68
C LEU A 374 -0.31 16.30 -6.31
N ALA A 375 -0.33 17.16 -5.29
CA ALA A 375 -1.52 17.82 -4.80
C ALA A 375 -2.07 18.97 -5.69
N ASP A 376 -1.33 19.41 -6.72
CA ASP A 376 -1.73 20.55 -7.56
C ASP A 376 -2.69 20.16 -8.70
N ASP A 377 -4.00 20.32 -8.48
CA ASP A 377 -5.05 20.08 -9.49
C ASP A 377 -5.19 21.20 -10.53
N THR A 378 -4.23 22.12 -10.61
CA THR A 378 -4.17 23.14 -11.67
C THR A 378 -3.23 22.76 -12.80
N LEU A 379 -2.52 21.64 -12.68
CA LEU A 379 -1.64 21.09 -13.72
C LEU A 379 -2.45 20.26 -14.72
N TYR A 380 -2.47 20.69 -15.97
CA TYR A 380 -3.14 19.99 -17.07
C TYR A 380 -2.13 19.25 -17.94
N THR A 381 -2.58 18.49 -18.94
CA THR A 381 -1.69 17.81 -19.91
C THR A 381 -0.62 18.76 -20.52
N ALA A 382 -0.93 20.05 -20.67
CA ALA A 382 0.03 21.04 -21.17
C ALA A 382 1.20 21.32 -20.20
N ASP A 383 1.04 21.00 -18.92
CA ASP A 383 2.00 21.23 -17.84
C ASP A 383 2.73 19.95 -17.43
N GLN A 384 2.60 18.86 -18.20
CA GLN A 384 3.16 17.53 -17.88
C GLN A 384 4.67 17.57 -17.57
N GLU A 385 5.44 18.45 -18.23
CA GLU A 385 6.86 18.66 -17.95
C GLU A 385 7.14 19.01 -16.47
N THR A 386 6.21 19.66 -15.77
CA THR A 386 6.34 19.95 -14.34
C THR A 386 6.30 18.68 -13.50
N VAL A 387 5.38 17.76 -13.84
CA VAL A 387 5.25 16.47 -13.16
C VAL A 387 6.46 15.60 -13.45
N ASP A 388 6.88 15.51 -14.71
CA ASP A 388 8.02 14.72 -15.14
C ASP A 388 9.34 15.21 -14.48
N ASN A 389 9.49 16.52 -14.30
CA ASN A 389 10.63 17.09 -13.58
C ASN A 389 10.62 16.73 -12.09
N ALA A 390 9.45 16.68 -11.44
CA ALA A 390 9.34 16.26 -10.04
C ALA A 390 9.70 14.78 -9.87
N VAL A 391 9.28 13.91 -10.80
CA VAL A 391 9.71 12.50 -10.84
C VAL A 391 11.23 12.42 -10.96
N ALA A 392 11.81 13.16 -11.91
CA ALA A 392 13.25 13.14 -12.14
C ALA A 392 14.05 13.64 -10.93
N ALA A 393 13.60 14.71 -10.27
CA ALA A 393 14.24 15.28 -9.09
C ALA A 393 14.20 14.31 -7.90
N LEU A 394 13.03 13.71 -7.60
CA LEU A 394 12.89 12.71 -6.56
C LEU A 394 13.78 11.49 -6.81
N ASN A 395 13.79 10.98 -8.05
CA ASN A 395 14.66 9.86 -8.42
C ASN A 395 16.15 10.22 -8.33
N GLU A 396 16.55 11.45 -8.64
CA GLU A 396 17.94 11.90 -8.46
C GLU A 396 18.34 11.87 -6.98
N VAL A 397 17.46 12.36 -6.09
CA VAL A 397 17.70 12.33 -4.64
C VAL A 397 17.77 10.90 -4.11
N VAL A 398 16.81 10.04 -4.48
CA VAL A 398 16.78 8.62 -4.07
C VAL A 398 18.05 7.89 -4.53
N ASN A 399 18.52 8.13 -5.76
CA ASN A 399 19.74 7.50 -6.28
C ASN A 399 21.02 8.06 -5.64
N ALA A 400 20.96 9.21 -4.98
CA ALA A 400 22.08 9.86 -4.31
C ALA A 400 22.11 9.62 -2.79
N LEU A 401 21.20 8.80 -2.25
CA LEU A 401 21.17 8.52 -0.82
C LEU A 401 22.44 7.78 -0.38
N GLU A 402 23.04 8.28 0.69
CA GLU A 402 24.23 7.70 1.33
C GLU A 402 23.77 6.93 2.57
N SER A 403 23.91 5.60 2.54
CA SER A 403 23.55 4.76 3.67
C SER A 403 24.49 4.93 4.86
N VAL A 404 23.95 4.80 6.06
CA VAL A 404 24.71 4.68 7.31
C VAL A 404 24.68 3.21 7.71
N VAL A 405 25.86 2.67 8.00
CA VAL A 405 26.00 1.32 8.53
C VAL A 405 26.16 1.45 10.06
N VAL A 406 25.19 0.91 10.81
CA VAL A 406 25.21 0.89 12.28
C VAL A 406 25.59 -0.51 12.74
N MET A 407 26.69 -0.66 13.50
CA MET A 407 27.27 -1.99 13.79
C MET A 407 27.34 -2.45 15.26
N ALA A 408 26.88 -1.67 16.23
CA ALA A 408 26.86 -2.15 17.62
C ALA A 408 25.80 -1.42 18.46
N GLU A 409 25.04 -2.16 19.25
CA GLU A 409 24.33 -1.60 20.40
C GLU A 409 25.26 -1.66 21.63
N THR A 410 25.28 -0.60 22.44
CA THR A 410 25.99 -0.59 23.72
C THR A 410 25.24 -1.48 24.72
N GLU A 411 25.80 -2.61 25.12
CA GLU A 411 25.24 -3.45 26.19
C GLU A 411 26.01 -3.25 27.52
N THR A 412 25.26 -3.00 28.60
CA THR A 412 25.79 -2.85 29.96
C THR A 412 25.69 -4.18 30.69
N PHE A 413 26.79 -4.69 31.23
CA PHE A 413 26.81 -5.96 31.96
C PHE A 413 27.15 -5.76 33.44
N ASP A 414 26.39 -6.44 34.30
CA ASP A 414 26.66 -6.53 35.74
C ASP A 414 27.52 -7.78 36.01
N THR A 415 28.76 -7.59 36.49
CA THR A 415 29.70 -8.69 36.70
C THR A 415 29.36 -9.56 37.92
N ALA A 416 28.36 -9.18 38.72
CA ALA A 416 27.92 -9.94 39.89
C ALA A 416 27.10 -11.20 39.54
N GLU A 417 26.52 -11.30 38.33
CA GLU A 417 25.60 -12.37 37.96
C GLU A 417 26.13 -13.36 36.90
N THR A 418 27.21 -13.04 36.17
CA THR A 418 27.67 -13.84 35.02
C THR A 418 29.19 -13.93 34.87
N ASP A 419 29.67 -15.16 34.67
CA ASP A 419 31.09 -15.50 34.41
C ASP A 419 31.59 -15.11 32.99
N THR A 420 30.68 -14.72 32.08
CA THR A 420 30.96 -14.35 30.69
C THR A 420 29.99 -13.27 30.20
N ALA A 421 30.46 -12.27 29.45
CA ALA A 421 29.62 -11.31 28.72
C ALA A 421 29.69 -11.59 27.21
N ALA A 422 28.63 -11.26 26.48
CA ALA A 422 28.56 -11.46 25.04
C ALA A 422 28.02 -10.20 24.37
N ILE A 423 28.69 -9.68 23.33
CA ILE A 423 28.24 -8.51 22.57
C ILE A 423 27.94 -8.94 21.15
N ASP A 424 26.72 -8.67 20.70
CA ASP A 424 26.30 -8.89 19.32
C ASP A 424 26.71 -7.71 18.44
N ILE A 425 27.41 -8.02 17.35
CA ILE A 425 27.75 -7.11 16.27
C ILE A 425 26.73 -7.36 15.18
N SER A 426 25.89 -6.37 14.88
CA SER A 426 24.78 -6.50 13.93
C SER A 426 24.99 -5.60 12.74
N TYR A 427 24.50 -5.97 11.57
CA TYR A 427 24.42 -5.07 10.43
C TYR A 427 22.97 -4.68 10.19
N VAL A 428 22.75 -3.38 10.01
CA VAL A 428 21.44 -2.82 9.63
C VAL A 428 21.69 -1.89 8.44
N GLY A 429 21.13 -2.23 7.28
CA GLY A 429 21.21 -1.41 6.08
C GLY A 429 20.64 -2.11 4.85
N ASP A 430 20.31 -1.31 3.81
CA ASP A 430 19.66 -1.80 2.58
C ASP A 430 20.68 -2.22 1.49
N ILE A 431 21.96 -2.40 1.86
CA ILE A 431 23.01 -2.83 0.93
C ILE A 431 23.26 -4.33 1.16
N ALA A 432 23.06 -5.14 0.12
CA ALA A 432 23.51 -6.52 0.13
C ALA A 432 25.04 -6.57 0.21
N ILE A 433 25.57 -7.19 1.27
CA ILE A 433 27.02 -7.33 1.47
C ILE A 433 27.38 -8.81 1.38
N SER A 434 28.36 -9.13 0.53
CA SER A 434 28.84 -10.52 0.38
C SER A 434 29.90 -10.92 1.41
N SER A 435 30.70 -9.97 1.90
CA SER A 435 31.63 -10.19 3.02
C SER A 435 31.93 -8.90 3.77
N VAL A 436 32.17 -9.00 5.08
CA VAL A 436 32.55 -7.89 5.97
C VAL A 436 33.85 -8.26 6.65
N ARG A 437 34.89 -7.44 6.48
CA ARG A 437 36.13 -7.58 7.27
C ARG A 437 36.13 -6.59 8.42
N LEU A 438 36.16 -7.11 9.64
CA LEU A 438 36.19 -6.36 10.90
C LEU A 438 37.59 -6.39 11.49
N THR A 439 38.17 -5.23 11.81
CA THR A 439 39.24 -5.14 12.82
C THR A 439 38.58 -4.99 14.17
N ILE A 440 39.04 -5.71 15.20
CA ILE A 440 38.55 -5.56 16.56
C ILE A 440 39.73 -5.09 17.42
N ASP A 441 39.73 -3.82 17.82
CA ASP A 441 40.65 -3.31 18.83
C ASP A 441 39.91 -3.20 20.16
N SER A 442 40.43 -3.89 21.17
CA SER A 442 39.79 -4.04 22.47
C SER A 442 40.85 -3.98 23.56
N GLU A 443 40.60 -3.15 24.58
CA GLU A 443 41.43 -3.09 25.79
C GLU A 443 41.27 -4.35 26.67
N ILE A 444 40.26 -5.19 26.39
CA ILE A 444 39.94 -6.41 27.14
C ILE A 444 40.19 -7.64 26.25
N GLU A 445 40.79 -8.69 26.82
CA GLU A 445 40.92 -9.99 26.14
C GLU A 445 39.55 -10.69 26.05
N PHE A 446 39.12 -11.02 24.83
CA PHE A 446 37.93 -11.84 24.60
C PHE A 446 38.27 -13.34 24.60
N ALA A 447 37.32 -14.15 25.06
CA ALA A 447 37.43 -15.59 25.19
C ALA A 447 37.22 -16.31 23.85
N ASP A 448 36.23 -15.85 23.08
CA ASP A 448 35.82 -16.45 21.82
C ASP A 448 35.05 -15.44 20.95
N ILE A 449 34.90 -15.77 19.68
CA ILE A 449 34.06 -15.05 18.73
C ILE A 449 33.29 -16.07 17.90
N TYR A 450 32.00 -15.82 17.69
CA TYR A 450 31.13 -16.72 16.93
C TYR A 450 30.46 -15.96 15.79
N ALA A 451 30.44 -16.55 14.60
CA ALA A 451 29.53 -16.08 13.55
C ALA A 451 28.09 -16.42 13.93
N ALA A 452 27.14 -15.55 13.60
CA ALA A 452 25.73 -15.86 13.74
C ALA A 452 25.32 -17.00 12.78
N ASP A 453 24.20 -17.67 13.10
CA ASP A 453 23.70 -18.80 12.32
C ASP A 453 23.45 -18.40 10.86
N GLY A 454 24.14 -19.05 9.93
CA GLY A 454 24.03 -18.79 8.49
C GLY A 454 25.23 -18.05 7.88
N TYR A 455 26.13 -17.52 8.71
CA TYR A 455 27.37 -16.87 8.28
C TYR A 455 28.59 -17.78 8.47
N GLU A 456 29.56 -17.69 7.56
CA GLU A 456 30.88 -18.30 7.76
C GLU A 456 31.87 -17.24 8.24
N MET A 457 32.83 -17.60 9.08
CA MET A 457 33.82 -16.65 9.59
C MET A 457 35.24 -17.20 9.55
N GLU A 458 36.18 -16.36 9.10
CA GLU A 458 37.62 -16.55 9.24
C GLU A 458 38.16 -15.57 10.28
N TYR A 459 38.55 -16.10 11.44
CA TYR A 459 39.11 -15.30 12.53
C TYR A 459 40.64 -15.50 12.61
N ASN A 460 41.39 -14.40 12.60
CA ASN A 460 42.85 -14.40 12.73
C ASN A 460 43.30 -13.69 14.02
N PRO A 461 43.58 -14.44 15.10
CA PRO A 461 43.94 -13.86 16.39
C PRO A 461 45.30 -13.16 16.41
N ALA A 462 46.20 -13.42 15.46
CA ALA A 462 47.52 -12.80 15.44
C ALA A 462 47.49 -11.33 14.96
N ASP A 463 46.49 -10.99 14.15
CA ASP A 463 46.36 -9.71 13.47
C ASP A 463 45.10 -8.93 13.91
N GLY A 464 44.31 -9.47 14.87
CA GLY A 464 43.16 -8.78 15.47
C GLY A 464 41.97 -8.55 14.53
N TYR A 465 41.79 -9.36 13.49
CA TYR A 465 40.67 -9.22 12.55
C TYR A 465 39.84 -10.49 12.38
N ALA A 466 38.56 -10.31 12.07
CA ALA A 466 37.62 -11.33 11.65
C ALA A 466 37.05 -10.98 10.27
N ILE A 467 36.88 -11.97 9.40
CA ILE A 467 36.16 -11.83 8.13
C ILE A 467 34.90 -12.66 8.20
N ILE A 468 33.75 -12.04 8.00
CA ILE A 468 32.44 -12.67 7.99
C ILE A 468 31.96 -12.74 6.55
N TYR A 469 31.56 -13.93 6.12
CA TYR A 469 31.08 -14.22 4.77
C TYR A 469 29.59 -14.52 4.84
N ALA A 470 28.80 -13.73 4.10
CA ALA A 470 27.35 -13.88 4.01
C ALA A 470 26.89 -14.76 2.84
N GLY A 471 27.81 -15.36 2.09
CA GLY A 471 27.49 -16.26 1.00
C GLY A 471 27.19 -15.55 -0.32
N ASP A 472 26.12 -15.95 -1.02
CA ASP A 472 25.82 -15.60 -2.43
C ASP A 472 25.29 -14.18 -2.67
N GLY A 473 25.55 -13.26 -1.75
CA GLY A 473 25.09 -11.86 -1.82
C GLY A 473 23.66 -11.65 -1.33
N SER A 474 23.17 -12.51 -0.44
CA SER A 474 21.92 -12.25 0.27
C SER A 474 22.07 -11.04 1.21
N GLU A 475 21.00 -10.28 1.35
CA GLU A 475 20.90 -9.12 2.24
C GLU A 475 21.30 -9.56 3.67
N ILE A 476 22.33 -8.92 4.21
CA ILE A 476 22.66 -9.09 5.61
C ILE A 476 21.68 -8.21 6.37
N ASP A 477 20.93 -8.75 7.31
CA ASP A 477 20.15 -7.96 8.27
C ASP A 477 20.15 -8.68 9.62
N GLY A 478 20.63 -8.02 10.66
CA GLY A 478 20.77 -8.56 12.01
C GLY A 478 22.19 -8.94 12.43
N THR A 479 22.31 -9.74 13.49
CA THR A 479 23.59 -10.10 14.12
C THR A 479 24.52 -10.82 13.12
N LEU A 480 25.70 -10.25 12.89
CA LEU A 480 26.80 -10.82 12.13
C LEU A 480 27.62 -11.81 12.97
N CYS A 481 28.07 -11.36 14.14
CA CYS A 481 28.87 -12.16 15.05
C CYS A 481 28.65 -11.74 16.50
N THR A 482 28.99 -12.63 17.41
CA THR A 482 28.94 -12.40 18.86
C THR A 482 30.36 -12.50 19.41
N LEU A 483 30.81 -11.44 20.09
CA LEU A 483 32.06 -11.38 20.85
C LEU A 483 31.81 -11.87 22.27
N VAL A 484 32.52 -12.89 22.73
CA VAL A 484 32.38 -13.43 24.10
C VAL A 484 33.59 -13.08 24.94
N TYR A 485 33.37 -12.38 26.04
CA TYR A 485 34.40 -11.96 26.99
C TYR A 485 34.43 -12.88 28.21
N ASP A 486 35.62 -13.33 28.61
CA ASP A 486 35.81 -14.09 29.84
C ASP A 486 35.94 -13.12 31.00
N LEU A 487 34.86 -13.02 31.79
CA LEU A 487 34.83 -12.15 32.95
C LEU A 487 35.47 -12.82 34.18
N ASN A 488 36.05 -14.03 34.09
CA ASN A 488 36.80 -14.64 35.20
C ASN A 488 38.29 -14.25 35.22
N VAL A 489 38.78 -13.63 34.15
CA VAL A 489 40.13 -13.08 34.06
C VAL A 489 40.19 -11.64 34.64
N THR A 490 39.09 -11.15 35.22
CA THR A 490 38.79 -9.77 35.65
C THR A 490 39.43 -9.19 36.91
N PRO A 491 40.31 -9.82 37.72
CA PRO A 491 40.89 -9.09 38.85
C PRO A 491 41.74 -7.86 38.45
N TRP A 492 42.00 -7.66 37.16
CA TRP A 492 42.97 -6.69 36.63
C TRP A 492 42.36 -5.50 35.87
N TYR A 493 41.06 -5.52 35.55
CA TYR A 493 40.39 -4.42 34.81
C TYR A 493 39.63 -3.51 35.79
N ALA A 494 39.79 -2.20 35.63
CA ALA A 494 39.16 -1.20 36.50
C ALA A 494 37.69 -0.98 36.10
N GLU A 495 36.87 -0.50 37.04
CA GLU A 495 35.53 0.01 36.70
C GLU A 495 35.65 1.11 35.64
N GLY A 496 34.91 0.98 34.54
CA GLY A 496 35.06 1.89 33.41
C GLY A 496 34.35 1.44 32.14
N GLU A 497 34.30 2.36 31.20
CA GLU A 497 33.83 2.16 29.83
C GLU A 497 35.03 1.80 28.95
N TYR A 498 34.97 0.65 28.31
CA TYR A 498 36.01 0.12 27.44
C TYR A 498 35.53 0.17 26.00
N ALA A 499 36.21 0.96 25.16
CA ALA A 499 35.87 1.08 23.75
C ALA A 499 36.18 -0.22 23.00
N ILE A 500 35.30 -0.58 22.09
CA ILE A 500 35.51 -1.65 21.11
C ILE A 500 35.49 -0.96 19.75
N ASP A 501 36.68 -0.70 19.22
CA ASP A 501 36.81 -0.08 17.90
C ASP A 501 36.67 -1.16 16.85
N ILE A 502 35.64 -1.03 16.01
CA ILE A 502 35.40 -1.94 14.89
C ILE A 502 35.53 -1.16 13.58
N GLU A 503 36.43 -1.60 12.71
CA GLU A 503 36.64 -0.99 11.40
C GLU A 503 36.24 -1.95 10.29
N ILE A 504 35.37 -1.51 9.37
CA ILE A 504 35.08 -2.23 8.13
C ILE A 504 36.19 -1.95 7.12
N ILE A 505 37.03 -2.95 6.85
CA ILE A 505 38.19 -2.80 5.96
C ILE A 505 37.80 -2.94 4.48
N ASP A 506 36.83 -3.81 4.17
CA ASP A 506 36.36 -4.09 2.81
C ASP A 506 34.97 -4.74 2.87
N ALA A 507 34.09 -4.31 1.97
CA ALA A 507 32.81 -4.94 1.66
C ALA A 507 32.65 -4.86 0.14
N THR A 508 32.43 -6.00 -0.51
CA THR A 508 32.61 -6.17 -1.97
C THR A 508 31.65 -5.31 -2.81
N ASP A 509 30.69 -4.67 -2.16
CA ASP A 509 29.59 -3.91 -2.74
C ASP A 509 29.51 -2.47 -2.17
N MET A 510 30.50 -2.02 -1.38
CA MET A 510 30.59 -0.66 -0.83
C MET A 510 31.76 0.13 -1.42
N ASN A 511 31.59 1.45 -1.58
CA ASN A 511 32.66 2.38 -1.97
C ASN A 511 33.39 3.00 -0.75
N GLU A 512 34.51 3.71 -0.98
CA GLU A 512 35.34 4.29 0.10
C GLU A 512 34.57 5.27 1.01
N ASP A 513 33.59 6.01 0.48
CA ASP A 513 32.80 6.96 1.27
C ASP A 513 31.73 6.24 2.12
N GLN A 514 31.12 5.17 1.58
CA GLN A 514 30.19 4.29 2.30
C GLN A 514 30.89 3.53 3.44
N LEU A 515 32.12 3.06 3.22
CA LEU A 515 32.94 2.42 4.25
C LEU A 515 33.33 3.41 5.36
N ARG A 516 33.55 4.68 5.01
CA ARG A 516 33.92 5.74 5.95
C ARG A 516 32.75 6.22 6.84
N LEU A 517 31.52 6.03 6.38
CA LEU A 517 30.27 6.32 7.11
C LEU A 517 29.79 5.15 7.97
N ALA A 518 30.40 3.96 7.83
CA ALA A 518 30.18 2.84 8.74
C ALA A 518 30.81 3.14 10.10
N GLY A 519 30.00 3.70 10.99
CA GLY A 519 30.39 3.96 12.36
C GLY A 519 30.14 2.73 13.22
N VAL A 520 31.12 2.38 14.05
CA VAL A 520 30.93 1.39 15.11
C VAL A 520 31.35 2.04 16.41
N ASP A 521 30.35 2.45 17.20
CA ASP A 521 30.55 2.87 18.59
C ASP A 521 29.94 1.79 19.49
N GLY A 522 30.75 0.80 19.85
CA GLY A 522 30.44 -0.19 20.88
C GLY A 522 31.28 0.08 22.12
N ALA A 523 30.67 0.06 23.31
CA ALA A 523 31.39 0.16 24.56
C ALA A 523 30.96 -0.94 25.53
N LEU A 524 31.93 -1.61 26.15
CA LEU A 524 31.70 -2.53 27.25
C LEU A 524 31.85 -1.77 28.57
N VAL A 525 30.77 -1.66 29.34
CA VAL A 525 30.80 -1.05 30.67
C VAL A 525 30.96 -2.15 31.72
N ILE A 526 32.07 -2.13 32.46
CA ILE A 526 32.32 -3.04 33.58
C ILE A 526 31.95 -2.34 34.89
N ASP A 527 30.88 -2.80 35.54
CA ASP A 527 30.50 -2.41 36.91
C ASP A 527 30.92 -3.52 37.89
N ASN A 528 32.02 -3.30 38.62
CA ASN A 528 32.52 -4.23 39.64
C ASN A 528 32.00 -3.85 41.03
N THR A 529 30.69 -3.91 41.26
CA THR A 529 30.08 -3.56 42.55
C THR A 529 30.14 -4.71 43.56
N TYR A 530 31.33 -5.00 44.11
CA TYR A 530 31.42 -5.74 45.38
C TYR A 530 31.18 -4.76 46.54
N PRO A 531 30.14 -4.95 47.37
CA PRO A 531 29.86 -4.03 48.46
C PRO A 531 31.03 -3.95 49.42
N THR A 532 31.53 -2.75 49.72
CA THR A 532 32.50 -2.53 50.79
C THR A 532 32.02 -3.19 52.07
N GLY A 533 32.76 -4.20 52.57
CA GLY A 533 32.38 -5.03 53.70
C GLY A 533 31.95 -6.47 53.38
N ASP A 534 31.73 -6.84 52.11
CA ASP A 534 31.55 -8.24 51.70
C ASP A 534 32.94 -8.90 51.54
N VAL A 535 33.50 -9.33 52.66
CA VAL A 535 34.87 -9.88 52.72
C VAL A 535 34.90 -11.34 52.26
N THR A 536 33.75 -12.03 52.27
CA THR A 536 33.62 -13.41 51.80
C THR A 536 33.35 -13.52 50.30
N ILE A 537 33.02 -12.40 49.65
CA ILE A 537 32.76 -12.31 48.21
C ILE A 537 31.60 -13.24 47.84
N ASP A 538 30.56 -13.24 48.68
CA ASP A 538 29.36 -14.05 48.49
C ASP A 538 28.13 -13.22 48.09
N GLY A 539 28.34 -11.92 47.85
CA GLY A 539 27.33 -10.94 47.45
C GLY A 539 26.52 -10.40 48.62
N SER A 540 26.86 -10.73 49.88
CA SER A 540 26.06 -10.36 51.05
C SER A 540 26.91 -10.00 52.27
N ILE A 541 26.72 -8.79 52.82
CA ILE A 541 27.38 -8.39 54.07
C ILE A 541 26.70 -9.06 55.27
N THR A 542 27.32 -10.10 55.82
CA THR A 542 26.81 -10.90 56.93
C THR A 542 27.84 -11.06 58.06
N ASN A 543 27.45 -11.80 59.11
CA ASN A 543 28.38 -12.18 60.17
C ASN A 543 29.55 -13.06 59.66
N ALA A 544 29.40 -13.69 58.49
CA ALA A 544 30.49 -14.47 57.89
C ALA A 544 31.68 -13.56 57.53
N ASP A 545 31.41 -12.36 57.02
CA ASP A 545 32.40 -11.35 56.64
C ASP A 545 33.14 -10.78 57.84
N VAL A 546 32.41 -10.49 58.92
CA VAL A 546 33.01 -10.09 60.21
C VAL A 546 33.94 -11.17 60.74
N ILE A 547 33.54 -12.45 60.63
CA ILE A 547 34.36 -13.57 61.09
C ILE A 547 35.59 -13.76 60.18
N ALA A 548 35.42 -13.61 58.86
CA ALA A 548 36.51 -13.69 57.90
C ALA A 548 37.55 -12.58 58.18
N LEU A 549 37.10 -11.32 58.30
CA LEU A 549 37.94 -10.17 58.59
C LEU A 549 38.65 -10.30 59.94
N ALA A 550 37.93 -10.75 60.97
CA ALA A 550 38.53 -11.00 62.29
C ALA A 550 39.62 -12.08 62.24
N ARG A 551 39.44 -13.13 61.42
CA ARG A 551 40.46 -14.19 61.23
C ARG A 551 41.67 -13.68 60.46
N TYR A 552 41.47 -12.82 59.48
CA TYR A 552 42.57 -12.20 58.73
C TYR A 552 43.44 -11.33 59.65
N LEU A 553 42.83 -10.47 60.47
CA LEU A 553 43.56 -9.60 61.41
C LEU A 553 44.41 -10.34 62.46
N VAL A 554 44.11 -11.62 62.73
CA VAL A 554 44.91 -12.48 63.61
C VAL A 554 45.77 -13.50 62.85
N ASN A 555 45.94 -13.33 61.54
CA ASN A 555 46.72 -14.18 60.64
C ASN A 555 46.28 -15.66 60.62
N LEU A 556 44.97 -15.92 60.74
CA LEU A 556 44.40 -17.27 60.63
C LEU A 556 43.96 -17.62 59.20
N VAL A 557 43.76 -16.60 58.36
CA VAL A 557 43.47 -16.72 56.92
C VAL A 557 44.24 -15.63 56.18
N GLU A 558 44.57 -15.88 54.92
CA GLU A 558 45.09 -14.86 54.00
C GLU A 558 43.97 -14.44 53.05
N PHE A 559 43.95 -13.16 52.70
CA PHE A 559 43.00 -12.59 51.74
C PHE A 559 43.69 -12.38 50.39
N ASN A 560 42.93 -12.62 49.31
CA ASN A 560 43.34 -12.19 47.97
C ASN A 560 43.10 -10.68 47.80
N GLU A 561 43.56 -10.10 46.70
CA GLU A 561 43.52 -8.64 46.48
C GLU A 561 42.09 -8.06 46.52
N VAL A 562 41.08 -8.78 46.01
CA VAL A 562 39.68 -8.35 46.05
C VAL A 562 39.13 -8.34 47.48
N GLN A 563 39.44 -9.38 48.26
CA GLN A 563 39.08 -9.46 49.68
C GLN A 563 39.79 -8.40 50.52
N LEU A 564 41.00 -7.99 50.13
CA LEU A 564 41.72 -6.90 50.79
C LEU A 564 41.01 -5.55 50.53
N ILE A 565 40.56 -5.30 49.30
CA ILE A 565 39.79 -4.09 48.96
C ILE A 565 38.44 -4.08 49.68
N ALA A 566 37.71 -5.19 49.69
CA ALA A 566 36.41 -5.29 50.39
C ALA A 566 36.56 -5.19 51.92
N ALA A 567 37.73 -5.54 52.46
CA ALA A 567 38.05 -5.48 53.88
C ALA A 567 38.44 -4.09 54.39
N ASP A 568 38.84 -3.16 53.52
CA ASP A 568 39.08 -1.75 53.86
C ASP A 568 37.73 -0.99 53.87
N VAL A 569 37.00 -1.16 54.98
CA VAL A 569 35.61 -0.70 55.11
C VAL A 569 35.54 0.80 55.42
N ASP A 570 36.62 1.38 55.94
CA ASP A 570 36.70 2.82 56.15
C ASP A 570 37.45 3.62 55.06
N GLY A 571 38.11 2.92 54.14
CA GLY A 571 38.69 3.47 52.92
C GLY A 571 40.01 4.21 53.16
N ASP A 572 40.75 3.84 54.22
CA ASP A 572 41.98 4.50 54.61
C ASP A 572 43.25 3.82 54.09
N GLY A 573 43.09 2.65 53.44
CA GLY A 573 44.16 1.85 52.85
C GLY A 573 44.86 0.90 53.81
N GLU A 574 44.46 0.82 55.08
CA GLU A 574 44.99 -0.10 56.09
C GLU A 574 43.89 -1.02 56.65
N ILE A 575 43.98 -2.33 56.41
CA ILE A 575 43.01 -3.29 56.97
C ILE A 575 43.32 -3.55 58.45
N ASP A 576 42.54 -2.94 59.35
CA ASP A 576 42.78 -3.01 60.78
C ASP A 576 41.50 -3.21 61.63
N ASN A 577 41.59 -3.01 62.95
CA ASN A 577 40.44 -3.20 63.84
C ASN A 577 39.33 -2.16 63.62
N ALA A 578 39.61 -1.01 63.02
CA ALA A 578 38.66 0.02 62.66
C ALA A 578 37.67 -0.51 61.61
N ASP A 579 38.16 -1.20 60.58
CA ASP A 579 37.33 -1.87 59.57
C ASP A 579 36.45 -2.93 60.18
N LEU A 580 37.02 -3.80 61.02
CA LEU A 580 36.26 -4.84 61.69
C LEU A 580 35.14 -4.28 62.57
N ILE A 581 35.40 -3.18 63.28
CA ILE A 581 34.39 -2.50 64.11
C ILE A 581 33.32 -1.85 63.24
N ARG A 582 33.71 -1.25 62.09
CA ARG A 582 32.79 -0.58 61.17
C ARG A 582 31.88 -1.60 60.48
N LEU A 583 32.45 -2.72 60.03
CA LEU A 583 31.74 -3.84 59.45
C LEU A 583 30.79 -4.51 60.45
N ALA A 584 31.25 -4.79 61.67
CA ALA A 584 30.37 -5.36 62.69
C ALA A 584 29.20 -4.43 63.07
N ARG A 585 29.39 -3.10 62.96
CA ARG A 585 28.34 -2.10 63.23
C ARG A 585 27.32 -1.97 62.11
N SER A 586 27.71 -2.18 60.85
CA SER A 586 26.78 -2.10 59.71
C SER A 586 25.73 -3.21 59.79
N ILE A 587 26.13 -4.41 60.19
CA ILE A 587 25.23 -5.58 60.34
C ILE A 587 24.25 -5.43 61.52
N VAL A 588 24.64 -4.74 62.60
CA VAL A 588 23.78 -4.55 63.79
C VAL A 588 22.70 -3.48 63.56
N LYS A 589 22.83 -2.63 62.53
CA LYS A 589 21.88 -1.57 62.19
C LYS A 589 20.90 -1.92 61.06
N ALA A 590 21.08 -3.06 60.40
CA ALA A 590 20.25 -3.55 59.31
C ALA A 590 19.01 -4.32 59.81
#